data_AF-A0A2V9FWX3-F1
#
_entry.id   AF-A0A2V9FWX3-F1
#
_cell.length_a   1.000
_cell.length_b   1.000
_cell.length_c   1.000
_cell.angle_alpha   90.00
_cell.angle_beta   90.00
_cell.angle_gamma   90.00
#
_symmetry.space_group_name_H-M   'P 1'
#
loop_
_entity.id
_entity.type
_entity.pdbx_description
1 polymer ?
#
loop_
_entity_poly.entity_id
_entity_poly.type
_entity_poly.pdbx_seq_one_letter_code
_entity_poly.pdbx_strand_id
1 'polypeptide(L)'
;KKEAKEEKAKEEGKSDEKEEPGIEVFLRACQFVNPRRERFRGQDVLVFDFEPNSEFRPHKMVEKFAQKLAGVVWIDEKAHDVARLEAYFTGDMKIAGGLLANLQKGTSFVFEQAYVNNEVWLPTYLEAHVGVRFLLVKGIKASVVTRYWDYKKFNVETLSTIAKPQGATDAPTKPPR
;
A
#
# COMPACT_ATOMS: atom_id res chain seq x y z
N LYS A 1 -30.00 4.50 26.26
CA LYS A 1 -30.29 5.05 24.90
C LYS A 1 -29.16 5.91 24.32
N LYS A 2 -28.32 6.56 25.14
CA LYS A 2 -27.15 7.33 24.68
C LYS A 2 -25.94 6.42 24.39
N GLU A 3 -25.72 5.43 25.23
CA GLU A 3 -24.64 4.43 25.11
C GLU A 3 -24.79 3.53 23.87
N ALA A 4 -25.99 3.04 23.57
CA ALA A 4 -26.25 2.27 22.34
C ALA A 4 -26.07 3.09 21.04
N LYS A 5 -26.08 4.43 21.12
CA LYS A 5 -25.82 5.32 19.98
C LYS A 5 -24.33 5.64 19.85
N GLU A 6 -23.58 5.62 20.95
CA GLU A 6 -22.11 5.71 20.97
C GLU A 6 -21.45 4.38 20.59
N GLU A 7 -22.01 3.23 20.97
CA GLU A 7 -21.56 1.92 20.48
C GLU A 7 -21.86 1.76 19.00
N LYS A 8 -23.06 2.13 18.53
CA LYS A 8 -23.32 2.19 17.08
C LYS A 8 -22.44 3.19 16.36
N ALA A 9 -22.09 4.33 16.94
CA ALA A 9 -21.14 5.26 16.32
C ALA A 9 -19.68 4.75 16.32
N LYS A 10 -19.33 3.84 17.24
CA LYS A 10 -18.03 3.16 17.28
C LYS A 10 -17.97 1.93 16.37
N GLU A 11 -19.08 1.21 16.17
CA GLU A 11 -19.21 0.07 15.24
C GLU A 11 -19.53 0.49 13.79
N GLU A 12 -20.27 1.58 13.58
CA GLU A 12 -20.49 2.21 12.26
C GLU A 12 -19.31 3.13 11.86
N GLY A 13 -18.27 3.18 12.69
CA GLY A 13 -16.93 3.66 12.36
C GLY A 13 -16.23 2.72 11.37
N LYS A 14 -16.92 2.41 10.27
CA LYS A 14 -16.41 2.02 8.96
C LYS A 14 -15.19 1.09 9.02
N SER A 15 -15.48 -0.18 8.79
CA SER A 15 -14.77 -0.94 7.76
C SER A 15 -14.80 -0.19 6.42
N ASP A 16 -14.21 1.00 6.38
CA ASP A 16 -13.49 1.42 5.19
C ASP A 16 -12.30 0.47 5.24
N GLU A 17 -12.35 -0.63 4.48
CA GLU A 17 -11.14 -1.15 3.87
C GLU A 17 -10.33 0.09 3.54
N LYS A 18 -9.15 0.23 4.14
CA LYS A 18 -8.22 1.27 3.74
C LYS A 18 -8.08 1.06 2.24
N GLU A 19 -8.80 1.85 1.44
CA GLU A 19 -8.69 1.88 -0.02
C GLU A 19 -7.30 2.50 -0.24
N GLU A 20 -6.26 1.71 0.06
CA GLU A 20 -4.96 1.93 -0.54
C GLU A 20 -5.24 2.01 -2.03
N PRO A 21 -4.81 3.09 -2.71
CA PRO A 21 -5.02 3.21 -4.13
C PRO A 21 -4.47 1.93 -4.77
N GLY A 22 -5.37 1.09 -5.30
CA GLY A 22 -4.94 -0.05 -6.09
C GLY A 22 -4.06 0.47 -7.23
N ILE A 23 -3.05 -0.31 -7.62
CA ILE A 23 -2.10 0.08 -8.67
C ILE A 23 -2.79 0.52 -9.97
N GLU A 24 -3.97 -0.05 -10.28
CA GLU A 24 -4.84 0.35 -11.40
C GLU A 24 -5.19 1.85 -11.38
N VAL A 25 -5.53 2.40 -10.21
CA VAL A 25 -5.88 3.82 -10.08
C VAL A 25 -4.66 4.67 -10.41
N PHE A 26 -3.50 4.28 -9.89
CA PHE A 26 -2.25 4.99 -10.16
C PHE A 26 -1.87 4.95 -11.64
N LEU A 27 -1.99 3.79 -12.28
CA LEU A 27 -1.69 3.60 -13.70
C LEU A 27 -2.61 4.40 -14.64
N ARG A 28 -3.86 4.67 -14.24
CA ARG A 28 -4.79 5.52 -15.02
C ARG A 28 -4.62 7.01 -14.73
N ALA A 29 -4.39 7.34 -13.46
CA ALA A 29 -4.33 8.72 -12.97
C ALA A 29 -3.00 9.41 -13.29
N CYS A 30 -1.95 8.64 -13.61
CA CYS A 30 -0.62 9.15 -13.93
C CYS A 30 -0.22 8.79 -15.37
N GLN A 31 0.63 9.63 -15.96
CA GLN A 31 1.39 9.33 -17.17
C GLN A 31 2.83 9.03 -16.77
N PHE A 32 3.44 8.02 -17.40
CA PHE A 32 4.83 7.62 -17.14
C PHE A 32 5.70 8.07 -18.29
N VAL A 33 6.78 8.78 -17.97
CA VAL A 33 7.65 9.45 -18.91
C VAL A 33 9.12 9.22 -18.54
N ASN A 34 10.02 9.60 -19.43
CA ASN A 34 11.46 9.54 -19.22
C ASN A 34 11.99 8.15 -18.77
N PRO A 35 11.68 7.07 -19.53
CA PRO A 35 12.09 5.72 -19.19
C PRO A 35 13.60 5.57 -19.25
N ARG A 36 14.19 4.95 -18.23
CA ARG A 36 15.63 4.70 -18.15
C ARG A 36 15.93 3.41 -17.39
N ARG A 37 17.11 2.85 -17.64
CA ARG A 37 17.64 1.71 -16.89
C ARG A 37 18.67 2.22 -15.90
N GLU A 38 18.54 1.85 -14.64
CA GLU A 38 19.46 2.20 -13.58
C GLU A 38 19.81 0.97 -12.74
N ARG A 39 20.72 1.16 -11.77
CA ARG A 39 21.06 0.13 -10.80
C ARG A 39 20.77 0.66 -9.40
N PHE A 40 19.81 0.05 -8.71
CA PHE A 40 19.42 0.44 -7.35
C PHE A 40 19.75 -0.69 -6.39
N ARG A 41 20.62 -0.41 -5.40
CA ARG A 41 21.08 -1.39 -4.38
C ARG A 41 21.58 -2.72 -4.98
N GLY A 42 22.22 -2.65 -6.14
CA GLY A 42 22.78 -3.80 -6.84
C GLY A 42 21.80 -4.55 -7.76
N GLN A 43 20.53 -4.14 -7.82
CA GLN A 43 19.53 -4.69 -8.72
C GLN A 43 19.39 -3.80 -9.97
N ASP A 44 19.21 -4.43 -11.13
CA ASP A 44 18.92 -3.72 -12.37
C ASP A 44 17.42 -3.35 -12.39
N VAL A 45 17.13 -2.06 -12.58
CA VAL A 45 15.77 -1.51 -12.43
C VAL A 45 15.38 -0.66 -13.64
N LEU A 46 14.09 -0.70 -14.00
CA LEU A 46 13.46 0.28 -14.88
C LEU A 46 12.98 1.45 -14.05
N VAL A 47 13.30 2.66 -14.50
CA VAL A 47 12.95 3.89 -13.82
C VAL A 47 12.10 4.76 -14.73
N PHE A 48 11.02 5.28 -14.18
CA PHE A 48 10.11 6.18 -14.86
C PHE A 48 9.84 7.37 -13.98
N ASP A 49 9.84 8.56 -14.57
CA ASP A 49 9.18 9.69 -13.94
C ASP A 49 7.67 9.52 -14.17
N PHE A 50 6.84 9.98 -13.24
CA PHE A 50 5.40 9.99 -13.43
C PHE A 50 4.81 11.35 -13.05
N GLU A 51 3.76 11.73 -13.76
CA GLU A 51 3.06 13.00 -13.58
C GLU A 51 1.54 12.83 -13.73
N PRO A 52 0.72 13.76 -13.20
CA PRO A 52 -0.73 13.66 -13.33
C PRO A 52 -1.22 13.58 -14.77
N ASN A 53 -2.09 12.62 -15.06
CA ASN A 53 -2.80 12.54 -16.31
C ASN A 53 -3.93 13.60 -16.35
N SER A 54 -3.81 14.60 -17.23
CA SER A 54 -4.81 15.66 -17.38
C SER A 54 -6.16 15.19 -17.92
N GLU A 55 -6.19 14.03 -18.61
CA GLU A 55 -7.42 13.46 -19.16
C GLU A 55 -8.20 12.62 -18.14
N PHE A 56 -7.53 12.19 -17.06
CA PHE A 56 -8.16 11.40 -16.02
C PHE A 56 -9.18 12.24 -15.24
N ARG A 57 -10.38 11.71 -15.00
CA ARG A 57 -11.45 12.41 -14.26
C ARG A 57 -11.74 11.65 -12.96
N PRO A 58 -11.24 12.12 -11.80
CA PRO A 58 -11.44 11.41 -10.56
C PRO A 58 -12.87 11.57 -10.04
N HIS A 59 -13.41 10.51 -9.47
CA HIS A 59 -14.73 10.45 -8.84
C HIS A 59 -14.62 10.17 -7.34
N LYS A 60 -13.65 9.34 -6.93
CA LYS A 60 -13.36 9.03 -5.53
C LYS A 60 -12.24 9.90 -4.94
N MET A 61 -12.16 9.95 -3.61
CA MET A 61 -11.08 10.66 -2.92
C MET A 61 -9.70 10.08 -3.23
N VAL A 62 -9.58 8.75 -3.27
CA VAL A 62 -8.32 8.05 -3.61
C VAL A 62 -7.84 8.37 -5.03
N GLU A 63 -8.76 8.55 -5.97
CA GLU A 63 -8.45 8.96 -7.34
C GLU A 63 -8.00 10.42 -7.41
N LYS A 64 -8.63 11.32 -6.64
CA LYS A 64 -8.19 12.71 -6.51
C LYS A 64 -6.79 12.82 -5.91
N PHE A 65 -6.47 11.92 -4.98
CA PHE A 65 -5.13 11.80 -4.40
C PHE A 65 -4.13 11.41 -5.49
N ALA A 66 -4.39 10.31 -6.21
CA ALA A 66 -3.51 9.84 -7.28
C ALA A 66 -3.30 10.88 -8.38
N GLN A 67 -4.36 11.59 -8.81
CA GLN A 67 -4.28 12.66 -9.83
C GLN A 67 -3.50 13.91 -9.38
N LYS A 68 -2.98 13.96 -8.15
CA LYS A 68 -2.14 15.06 -7.67
C LYS A 68 -0.70 14.65 -7.40
N LEU A 69 -0.36 13.38 -7.60
CA LEU A 69 0.99 12.89 -7.41
C LEU A 69 1.84 13.06 -8.66
N ALA A 70 3.09 13.43 -8.45
CA ALA A 70 4.17 13.28 -9.40
C ALA A 70 5.40 12.71 -8.68
N GLY A 71 6.36 12.18 -9.41
CA GLY A 71 7.57 11.65 -8.82
C GLY A 71 8.30 10.67 -9.72
N VAL A 72 8.99 9.72 -9.09
CA VAL A 72 9.83 8.72 -9.76
C VAL A 72 9.57 7.36 -9.15
N VAL A 73 9.49 6.33 -10.01
CA VAL A 73 9.32 4.94 -9.60
C VAL A 73 10.46 4.09 -10.17
N TRP A 74 11.04 3.23 -9.34
CA TRP A 74 12.05 2.24 -9.71
C TRP A 74 11.43 0.85 -9.57
N ILE A 75 11.42 0.09 -10.65
CA ILE A 75 10.81 -1.23 -10.75
C ILE A 75 11.90 -2.25 -11.07
N ASP A 76 12.00 -3.33 -10.30
CA ASP A 76 12.95 -4.41 -10.59
C ASP A 76 12.64 -5.09 -11.92
N GLU A 77 13.66 -5.26 -12.78
CA GLU A 77 13.50 -5.82 -14.12
C GLU A 77 13.05 -7.28 -14.13
N LYS A 78 13.29 -8.05 -13.06
CA LYS A 78 13.01 -9.50 -13.01
C LYS A 78 11.74 -9.82 -12.24
N ALA A 79 11.57 -9.20 -11.08
CA ALA A 79 10.44 -9.42 -10.19
C ALA A 79 9.22 -8.56 -10.56
N HIS A 80 9.44 -7.47 -11.30
CA HIS A 80 8.42 -6.45 -11.60
C HIS A 80 7.82 -5.79 -10.33
N ASP A 81 8.57 -5.81 -9.22
CA ASP A 81 8.20 -5.17 -7.96
C ASP A 81 8.78 -3.75 -7.87
N VAL A 82 8.09 -2.88 -7.14
CA VAL A 82 8.56 -1.51 -6.88
C VAL A 82 9.69 -1.53 -5.85
N ALA A 83 10.91 -1.28 -6.30
CA ALA A 83 12.09 -1.20 -5.45
C ALA A 83 12.15 0.13 -4.68
N ARG A 84 11.73 1.22 -5.33
CA ARG A 84 11.65 2.56 -4.74
C ARG A 84 10.54 3.36 -5.38
N LEU A 85 9.87 4.18 -4.57
CA LEU A 85 8.92 5.19 -5.00
C LEU A 85 9.25 6.49 -4.29
N GLU A 86 9.43 7.55 -5.06
CA GLU A 86 9.45 8.92 -4.58
C GLU A 86 8.25 9.64 -5.16
N ALA A 87 7.45 10.28 -4.32
CA ALA A 87 6.23 10.95 -4.75
C ALA A 87 6.02 12.26 -3.99
N TYR A 88 5.43 13.24 -4.67
CA TYR A 88 5.03 14.51 -4.06
C TYR A 88 3.74 15.06 -4.64
N PHE A 89 3.04 15.85 -3.84
CA PHE A 89 1.84 16.57 -4.24
C PHE A 89 2.19 17.79 -5.09
N THR A 90 1.74 17.77 -6.35
CA THR A 90 1.91 18.86 -7.32
C THR A 90 1.05 20.09 -6.99
N GLY A 91 -0.01 19.92 -6.21
CA GLY A 91 -0.89 21.00 -5.76
C GLY A 91 -1.71 20.62 -4.53
N ASP A 92 -2.42 21.60 -3.96
CA ASP A 92 -3.28 21.40 -2.80
C ASP A 92 -4.45 20.47 -3.14
N MET A 93 -4.72 19.51 -2.25
CA MET A 93 -5.89 18.63 -2.35
C MET A 93 -6.95 19.06 -1.34
N LYS A 94 -8.11 19.49 -1.86
CA LYS A 94 -9.24 19.98 -1.07
C LYS A 94 -10.07 18.82 -0.54
N ILE A 95 -10.20 18.73 0.77
CA ILE A 95 -11.10 17.78 1.44
C ILE A 95 -12.38 18.53 1.83
N ALA A 96 -13.55 17.97 1.47
CA ALA A 96 -14.86 18.62 1.64
C ALA A 96 -14.90 20.05 1.09
N GLY A 97 -14.47 20.23 -0.17
CA GLY A 97 -14.42 21.54 -0.84
C GLY A 97 -13.32 22.48 -0.33
N GLY A 98 -12.50 22.03 0.62
CA GLY A 98 -11.42 22.80 1.23
C GLY A 98 -11.84 23.58 2.48
N LEU A 99 -13.10 23.44 2.90
CA LEU A 99 -13.63 24.07 4.10
C LEU A 99 -13.17 23.35 5.38
N LEU A 100 -13.09 22.02 5.35
CA LEU A 100 -12.64 21.24 6.52
C LEU A 100 -11.11 21.16 6.58
N ALA A 101 -10.50 20.66 5.50
CA ALA A 101 -9.05 20.46 5.44
C ALA A 101 -8.52 20.55 4.00
N ASN A 102 -7.25 20.90 3.87
CA ASN A 102 -6.50 20.85 2.62
C ASN A 102 -5.16 20.17 2.88
N LEU A 103 -4.87 19.10 2.14
CA LEU A 103 -3.51 18.57 2.07
C LEU A 103 -2.69 19.52 1.20
N GLN A 104 -1.56 19.99 1.72
CA GLN A 104 -0.78 21.04 1.10
C GLN A 104 0.15 20.50 0.03
N LYS A 105 0.36 21.30 -1.02
CA LYS A 105 1.48 21.16 -1.94
C LYS A 105 2.79 21.03 -1.17
N GLY A 106 3.66 20.15 -1.62
CA GLY A 106 4.92 19.84 -0.94
C GLY A 106 4.80 18.76 0.13
N THR A 107 3.61 18.17 0.32
CA THR A 107 3.51 16.86 0.95
C THR A 107 4.20 15.83 0.07
N SER A 108 5.11 15.03 0.63
CA SER A 108 5.94 14.07 -0.11
C SER A 108 6.13 12.78 0.66
N PHE A 109 6.42 11.72 -0.08
CA PHE A 109 6.60 10.37 0.41
C PHE A 109 7.76 9.69 -0.31
N VAL A 110 8.57 8.96 0.44
CA VAL A 110 9.57 8.03 -0.08
C VAL A 110 9.27 6.67 0.50
N PHE A 111 9.26 5.65 -0.35
CA PHE A 111 9.10 4.26 0.04
C PHE A 111 10.16 3.42 -0.65
N GLU A 112 10.81 2.54 0.09
CA GLU A 112 11.79 1.61 -0.46
C GLU A 112 11.51 0.19 0.00
N GLN A 113 11.73 -0.76 -0.90
CA GLN A 113 11.76 -2.19 -0.61
C GLN A 113 13.12 -2.76 -0.98
N ALA A 114 13.44 -3.93 -0.41
CA ALA A 114 14.56 -4.74 -0.83
C ALA A 114 14.11 -6.19 -0.98
N TYR A 115 14.75 -6.91 -1.91
CA TYR A 115 14.57 -8.35 -2.05
C TYR A 115 15.35 -9.08 -0.94
N VAL A 116 14.65 -9.44 0.13
CA VAL A 116 15.22 -10.02 1.34
C VAL A 116 15.35 -11.53 1.18
N ASN A 117 16.52 -12.06 1.58
CA ASN A 117 16.87 -13.49 1.55
C ASN A 117 16.68 -14.15 0.17
N ASN A 118 16.71 -13.37 -0.91
CA ASN A 118 16.41 -13.85 -2.26
C ASN A 118 15.04 -14.53 -2.38
N GLU A 119 14.07 -14.11 -1.57
CA GLU A 119 12.74 -14.75 -1.50
C GLU A 119 11.61 -13.74 -1.67
N VAL A 120 11.64 -12.63 -0.92
CA VAL A 120 10.48 -11.72 -0.81
C VAL A 120 10.89 -10.25 -0.76
N TRP A 121 10.13 -9.41 -1.44
CA TRP A 121 10.27 -7.96 -1.35
C TRP A 121 9.63 -7.43 -0.07
N LEU A 122 10.45 -6.83 0.79
CA LEU A 122 9.99 -6.28 2.07
C LEU A 122 10.35 -4.79 2.17
N PRO A 123 9.51 -3.97 2.82
CA PRO A 123 9.85 -2.59 3.12
C PRO A 123 11.21 -2.46 3.79
N THR A 124 11.93 -1.39 3.52
CA THR A 124 13.18 -1.07 4.24
C THR A 124 13.21 0.38 4.71
N TYR A 125 12.47 1.25 4.02
CA TYR A 125 12.39 2.67 4.33
C TYR A 125 11.02 3.23 3.99
N LEU A 126 10.52 4.10 4.87
CA LEU A 126 9.37 4.95 4.60
C LEU A 126 9.66 6.33 5.20
N GLU A 127 9.49 7.38 4.41
CA GLU A 127 9.58 8.76 4.85
C GLU A 127 8.39 9.54 4.31
N ALA A 128 7.81 10.39 5.15
CA ALA A 128 6.67 11.21 4.79
C ALA A 128 6.84 12.60 5.39
N HIS A 129 6.73 13.63 4.56
CA HIS A 129 6.57 15.02 5.00
C HIS A 129 5.16 15.45 4.65
N VAL A 130 4.36 15.83 5.64
CA VAL A 130 2.93 16.09 5.46
C VAL A 130 2.60 17.49 5.95
N GLY A 131 1.97 18.29 5.08
CA GLY A 131 1.41 19.59 5.43
C GLY A 131 -0.11 19.56 5.30
N VAL A 132 -0.84 19.97 6.34
CA VAL A 132 -2.31 20.05 6.33
C VAL A 132 -2.76 21.42 6.82
N ARG A 133 -3.74 22.02 6.14
CA ARG A 133 -4.42 23.25 6.59
C ARG A 133 -5.88 22.95 6.93
N PHE A 134 -6.28 23.26 8.15
CA PHE A 134 -7.64 23.08 8.67
C PHE A 134 -8.42 24.40 8.71
N LEU A 135 -9.70 24.34 8.37
CA LEU A 135 -10.65 25.48 8.41
C LEU A 135 -10.10 26.75 7.74
N LEU A 136 -9.28 26.61 6.70
CA LEU A 136 -8.56 27.68 5.99
C LEU A 136 -7.58 28.52 6.83
N VAL A 137 -7.46 28.30 8.14
CA VAL A 137 -6.73 29.19 9.06
C VAL A 137 -5.52 28.53 9.73
N LYS A 138 -5.61 27.26 10.14
CA LYS A 138 -4.58 26.61 10.97
C LYS A 138 -3.79 25.59 10.16
N GLY A 139 -2.48 25.79 10.02
CA GLY A 139 -1.57 24.84 9.40
C GLY A 139 -0.90 23.91 10.41
N ILE A 140 -0.76 22.63 10.05
CA ILE A 140 0.02 21.62 10.77
C ILE A 140 1.02 21.01 9.78
N LYS A 141 2.26 20.84 10.20
CA LYS A 141 3.28 20.09 9.46
C LYS A 141 3.76 18.95 10.34
N ALA A 142 3.89 17.76 9.76
CA ALA A 142 4.41 16.57 10.41
C ALA A 142 5.44 15.92 9.50
N SER A 143 6.40 15.22 10.10
CA SER A 143 7.35 14.39 9.36
C SER A 143 7.54 13.08 10.10
N VAL A 144 7.56 11.99 9.34
CA VAL A 144 7.70 10.63 9.86
C VAL A 144 8.77 9.94 9.04
N VAL A 145 9.69 9.27 9.73
CA VAL A 145 10.68 8.39 9.11
C VAL A 145 10.60 7.05 9.83
N THR A 146 10.41 5.98 9.07
CA THR A 146 10.40 4.60 9.54
C THR A 146 11.44 3.82 8.77
N ARG A 147 12.28 3.08 9.49
CA ARG A 147 13.22 2.12 8.92
C ARG A 147 12.80 0.72 9.36
N TYR A 148 12.86 -0.23 8.45
CA TYR A 148 12.56 -1.62 8.73
C TYR A 148 13.85 -2.43 8.60
N TRP A 149 14.15 -3.28 9.59
CA TRP A 149 15.37 -4.08 9.66
C TRP A 149 15.14 -5.34 10.51
N ASP A 150 16.14 -6.24 10.53
CA ASP A 150 16.12 -7.51 11.28
C ASP A 150 14.94 -8.43 10.93
N TYR A 151 14.64 -8.56 9.63
CA TYR A 151 13.63 -9.51 9.15
C TYR A 151 14.00 -10.95 9.47
N LYS A 152 13.07 -11.69 10.10
CA LYS A 152 13.25 -13.08 10.49
C LYS A 152 12.27 -13.97 9.74
N LYS A 153 12.82 -15.02 9.13
CA LYS A 153 12.03 -16.12 8.56
C LYS A 153 11.65 -17.09 9.67
N PHE A 154 10.37 -17.41 9.77
CA PHE A 154 9.86 -18.43 10.69
C PHE A 154 9.47 -19.66 9.87
N ASN A 155 9.95 -20.83 10.26
CA ASN A 155 9.48 -22.11 9.73
C ASN A 155 8.51 -22.71 10.73
N VAL A 156 7.29 -23.05 10.29
CA VAL A 156 6.27 -23.70 11.12
C VAL A 156 6.02 -25.09 10.56
N GLU A 157 6.35 -26.13 11.32
CA GLU A 157 5.97 -27.50 11.01
C GLU A 157 4.59 -27.79 11.61
N THR A 158 3.59 -28.07 10.76
CA THR A 158 2.26 -28.48 11.21
C THR A 158 2.14 -30.00 11.22
N LEU A 159 2.06 -30.60 12.40
CA LEU A 159 1.69 -32.01 12.56
C LEU A 159 0.16 -32.16 12.48
N SER A 160 -0.35 -32.44 11.28
CA SER A 160 -1.77 -32.76 11.08
C SER A 160 -2.02 -34.24 11.40
N THR A 161 -2.40 -34.56 12.64
CA THR A 161 -2.90 -35.90 12.95
C THR A 161 -4.32 -36.06 12.40
N ILE A 162 -4.47 -36.74 11.26
CA ILE A 162 -5.78 -37.18 10.77
C ILE A 162 -6.21 -38.36 11.66
N ALA A 163 -7.14 -38.12 12.58
CA ALA A 163 -7.75 -39.21 13.35
C ALA A 163 -8.60 -40.10 12.41
N LYS A 164 -8.53 -41.43 12.58
CA LYS A 164 -9.39 -42.39 11.89
C LYS A 164 -10.86 -42.05 12.25
N PRO A 165 -11.78 -41.90 11.28
CA PRO A 165 -13.18 -41.61 11.58
C PRO A 165 -13.75 -42.72 12.48
N GLN A 166 -14.43 -42.33 13.57
CA GLN A 166 -15.13 -43.27 14.44
C GLN A 166 -16.28 -43.91 13.64
N GLY A 167 -16.12 -45.18 13.27
CA GLY A 167 -17.15 -45.95 12.57
C GLY A 167 -16.66 -46.98 11.56
N ALA A 168 -15.36 -47.01 11.20
CA ALA A 168 -14.84 -48.04 10.30
C ALA A 168 -14.58 -49.36 11.07
N THR A 169 -15.62 -50.19 11.19
CA THR A 169 -15.52 -51.58 11.63
C THR A 169 -14.88 -52.40 10.49
N ASP A 170 -13.79 -53.12 10.79
CA ASP A 170 -13.03 -53.91 9.82
C ASP A 170 -13.90 -55.03 9.21
N ALA A 171 -14.01 -55.06 7.88
CA ALA A 171 -14.70 -56.14 7.16
C ALA A 171 -13.87 -57.44 7.23
N PRO A 172 -14.47 -58.60 7.54
CA PRO A 172 -13.72 -59.85 7.67
C PRO A 172 -13.26 -60.36 6.31
N THR A 173 -11.95 -60.48 6.14
CA THR A 173 -11.33 -61.11 4.96
C THR A 173 -11.50 -62.62 5.05
N LYS A 174 -12.37 -63.21 4.22
CA LYS A 174 -12.42 -64.66 4.01
C LYS A 174 -11.83 -64.98 2.63
N PRO A 175 -10.80 -65.83 2.52
CA PRO A 175 -10.21 -66.16 1.22
C PRO A 175 -11.12 -67.12 0.42
N PRO A 176 -11.19 -67.01 -0.91
CA PRO A 176 -11.96 -67.93 -1.74
C PRO A 176 -11.24 -69.29 -1.90
N ARG A 177 -12.02 -70.36 -2.03
CA ARG A 177 -11.58 -71.68 -2.50
C ARG A 177 -12.28 -71.98 -3.81
#